data_AF-V7CWX7-F1
#
_entry.id   AF-V7CWX7-F1
#
_cell.length_a   1.000
_cell.length_b   1.000
_cell.length_c   1.000
_cell.angle_alpha   90.00
_cell.angle_beta   90.00
_cell.angle_gamma   90.00
#
_symmetry.space_group_name_H-M   'P 1'
#
loop_
_entity.id
_entity.type
_entity.pdbx_description
1 polymer ?
#
loop_
_entity_poly.entity_id
_entity_poly.type
_entity_poly.pdbx_seq_one_letter_code
_entity_poly.pdbx_strand_id
1 'polypeptide(L)' 'VQALPAEYLNHGEAEAIVPLWSKALAHAASDYLESKNSDGLKSDFGHMQGKGGRVLKRLVREFADAHRNIPNLT' A
#
# COMPACT_ATOMS: atom_id res chain seq x y z
N VAL A 1 -9.79 0.69 20.06
CA VAL A 1 -8.73 0.54 19.03
C VAL A 1 -7.42 0.32 19.76
N GLN A 2 -6.76 -0.81 19.58
CA GLN A 2 -5.40 -1.01 20.09
C GLN A 2 -4.44 -0.33 19.11
N ALA A 3 -3.65 0.62 19.59
CA ALA A 3 -2.60 1.26 18.81
C ALA A 3 -1.29 0.47 18.98
N LEU A 4 -0.47 0.46 17.94
CA LEU A 4 0.88 -0.07 18.02
C LEU A 4 1.77 0.87 18.86
N PRO A 5 2.83 0.37 19.52
CA PRO A 5 3.79 1.22 20.22
C PRO A 5 4.41 2.27 19.30
N ALA A 6 4.88 3.39 19.87
CA ALA A 6 5.55 4.43 19.09
C ALA A 6 6.84 3.93 18.43
N GLU A 7 7.45 2.90 19.01
CA GLU A 7 8.68 2.23 18.58
C GLU A 7 8.41 1.07 17.61
N TYR A 8 7.17 0.86 17.18
CA TYR A 8 6.82 -0.22 16.25
C TYR A 8 7.56 -0.08 14.92
N LEU A 9 7.73 1.15 14.43
CA LEU A 9 8.51 1.43 13.24
C LEU A 9 9.99 1.51 13.58
N ASN A 10 10.83 0.97 12.71
CA ASN A 10 12.26 1.10 12.80
C ASN A 10 12.67 2.58 12.63
N HIS A 11 13.85 2.94 13.15
CA HIS A 11 14.37 4.29 13.00
C HIS A 11 14.46 4.70 11.51
N GLY A 12 13.84 5.83 11.16
CA GLY A 12 13.79 6.35 9.79
C GLY A 12 12.80 5.61 8.86
N GLU A 13 12.10 4.58 9.32
CA GLU A 13 11.17 3.83 8.48
C GLU A 13 9.96 4.66 8.07
N ALA A 14 9.42 5.49 8.97
CA ALA A 14 8.34 6.41 8.64
C ALA A 14 8.73 7.38 7.50
N GLU A 15 9.92 7.98 7.58
CA GLU A 15 10.45 8.91 6.59
C GLU A 15 10.65 8.24 5.22
N ALA A 16 10.94 6.93 5.18
CA ALA A 16 11.03 6.17 3.95
C ALA A 16 9.67 5.75 3.40
N ILE A 17 8.75 5.30 4.27
CA ILE A 17 7.41 4.80 3.91
C ILE A 17 6.55 5.91 3.32
N VAL A 18 6.47 7.07 3.99
CA VAL A 18 5.54 8.14 3.63
C VAL A 18 5.67 8.59 2.17
N PRO A 19 6.84 8.98 1.64
CA PRO A 19 6.97 9.42 0.25
C PRO A 19 6.74 8.27 -0.74
N LEU A 20 7.21 7.07 -0.42
CA LEU A 20 7.09 5.89 -1.29
C LEU A 20 5.64 5.46 -1.46
N TRP A 21 4.90 5.37 -0.35
CA TRP A 21 3.50 4.95 -0.33
C TRP A 21 2.60 6.02 -0.92
N SER A 22 2.86 7.30 -0.63
CA SER A 22 2.10 8.41 -1.22
C SER A 22 2.20 8.41 -2.75
N LYS A 23 3.41 8.17 -3.29
CA LYS A 23 3.62 8.05 -4.73
C LYS A 23 2.89 6.84 -5.31
N ALA A 24 3.00 5.68 -4.68
CA ALA A 24 2.32 4.46 -5.13
C ALA A 24 0.79 4.61 -5.09
N LEU A 25 0.26 5.27 -4.06
CA LEU A 25 -1.16 5.57 -3.91
C LEU A 25 -1.66 6.50 -5.01
N ALA A 26 -0.91 7.56 -5.34
CA ALA A 26 -1.25 8.45 -6.44
C ALA A 26 -1.35 7.70 -7.78
N HIS A 27 -0.36 6.83 -8.09
CA HIS A 27 -0.41 5.99 -9.28
C HIS A 27 -1.58 5.01 -9.27
N ALA A 28 -1.87 4.39 -8.12
CA ALA A 28 -2.99 3.47 -8.00
C ALA A 28 -4.34 4.19 -8.18
N ALA A 29 -4.45 5.45 -7.71
CA ALA A 29 -5.63 6.27 -7.91
C ALA A 29 -5.81 6.65 -9.39
N SER A 30 -4.73 6.96 -10.11
CA SER A 30 -4.76 7.14 -11.56
C SER A 30 -5.26 5.89 -12.28
N ASP A 31 -4.72 4.71 -11.95
CA ASP A 31 -5.19 3.43 -12.52
C ASP A 31 -6.70 3.24 -12.30
N TYR A 32 -7.20 3.60 -11.12
CA TYR A 32 -8.62 3.51 -10.79
C TYR A 32 -9.48 4.44 -11.66
N LEU A 33 -9.09 5.71 -11.78
CA LEU A 33 -9.79 6.68 -12.62
C LEU A 33 -9.77 6.29 -14.10
N GLU A 34 -8.64 5.79 -14.61
CA GLU A 34 -8.52 5.30 -15.99
C GLU A 34 -9.47 4.12 -16.25
N SER A 35 -9.55 3.16 -15.32
CA SER A 35 -10.48 2.03 -15.44
C SER A 35 -11.96 2.42 -15.45
N LYS A 36 -12.31 3.59 -14.89
CA LYS A 36 -13.68 4.12 -14.90
C LYS A 36 -14.05 4.77 -16.23
N ASN A 37 -13.07 5.29 -16.96
CA ASN A 37 -13.26 6.03 -18.21
C ASN A 37 -13.16 5.13 -19.46
N SER A 38 -12.74 3.87 -19.32
CA SER A 38 -12.76 2.91 -20.41
C SER A 38 -14.18 2.35 -20.61
N ASP A 39 -14.98 3.07 -21.40
CA ASP A 39 -16.31 2.64 -21.86
C ASP A 39 -16.21 1.33 -22.67
N GLY A 40 -16.55 0.19 -22.06
CA GLY A 40 -16.91 -0.99 -22.87
C GLY A 40 -16.64 -2.37 -22.29
N LEU A 41 -15.78 -2.55 -21.29
CA LEU A 41 -15.54 -3.89 -20.73
C LEU A 41 -16.00 -3.94 -19.28
N LYS A 42 -17.08 -4.69 -19.00
CA LYS A 42 -17.41 -5.23 -17.68
C LYS A 42 -16.26 -6.10 -17.14
N SER A 43 -15.08 -5.55 -16.92
CA SER A 43 -13.98 -6.19 -16.23
C SER A 43 -13.99 -5.67 -14.81
N ASP A 44 -14.52 -6.46 -13.87
CA ASP A 44 -14.46 -6.27 -12.41
C ASP A 44 -13.90 -4.91 -11.95
N PHE A 45 -14.72 -3.85 -12.10
CA PHE A 45 -14.35 -2.43 -11.96
C PHE A 45 -14.05 -1.97 -10.51
N GLY A 46 -13.66 -2.88 -9.63
CA GLY A 46 -13.48 -2.61 -8.21
C GLY A 46 -12.03 -2.42 -7.77
N HIS A 47 -11.06 -2.71 -8.64
CA HIS A 47 -9.70 -2.96 -8.18
C HIS A 47 -8.69 -2.12 -8.95
N MET A 48 -7.82 -1.43 -8.21
CA MET A 48 -6.59 -0.81 -8.72
C MET A 48 -5.68 -1.92 -9.30
N GLN A 49 -6.03 -2.46 -10.48
CA GLN A 49 -5.33 -3.57 -11.12
C GLN A 49 -4.20 -3.11 -12.03
N GLY A 50 -4.12 -1.81 -12.33
CA GLY A 50 -3.02 -1.22 -13.07
C GLY A 50 -1.68 -1.32 -12.30
N LYS A 51 -0.63 -0.77 -12.92
CA LYS A 51 0.73 -0.91 -12.39
C LYS A 51 0.86 -0.29 -11.00
N GLY A 52 0.25 0.89 -10.78
CA GLY A 52 0.26 1.59 -9.50
C GLY A 52 -0.40 0.79 -8.40
N GLY A 53 -1.58 0.23 -8.66
CA GLY A 53 -2.29 -0.59 -7.68
C GLY A 53 -1.58 -1.90 -7.32
N ARG A 54 -0.91 -2.55 -8.30
CA ARG A 54 -0.04 -3.71 -8.03
C ARG A 54 1.16 -3.34 -7.15
N VAL A 55 1.78 -2.19 -7.41
CA VAL A 55 2.90 -1.67 -6.61
C VAL A 55 2.44 -1.37 -5.18
N LEU A 56 1.32 -0.66 -4.99
CA LEU A 56 0.79 -0.36 -3.66
C LEU A 56 0.51 -1.62 -2.85
N LYS A 57 -0.17 -2.62 -3.43
CA LYS A 57 -0.43 -3.92 -2.77
C LYS A 57 0.86 -4.64 -2.38
N ARG A 58 1.89 -4.57 -3.23
CA ARG A 58 3.20 -5.16 -2.95
C ARG A 58 3.87 -4.48 -1.75
N LEU A 59 3.91 -3.15 -1.72
CA LEU A 59 4.50 -2.38 -0.62
C LEU A 59 3.84 -2.67 0.72
N VAL A 60 2.50 -2.71 0.76
CA VAL A 60 1.76 -3.02 1.99
C VAL A 60 2.05 -4.44 2.48
N ARG A 61 2.13 -5.41 1.56
CA ARG A 61 2.46 -6.80 1.91
C ARG A 61 3.89 -6.93 2.42
N GLU A 62 4.86 -6.31 1.73
CA GLU A 62 6.28 -6.33 2.14
C GLU A 62 6.47 -5.71 3.53
N PHE A 63 5.75 -4.62 3.83
CA PHE A 63 5.73 -4.04 5.17
C PHE A 63 5.16 -5.00 6.22
N ALA A 64 3.99 -5.60 5.95
CA ALA A 64 3.40 -6.56 6.88
C ALA A 64 4.31 -7.78 7.11
N ASP A 65 4.98 -8.26 6.06
CA ASP A 65 5.91 -9.40 6.15
C ASP A 65 7.19 -9.03 6.92
N ALA A 66 7.71 -7.81 6.78
CA ALA A 66 8.85 -7.33 7.55
C ALA A 66 8.55 -7.20 9.05
N HIS A 67 7.32 -6.82 9.40
CA HIS A 67 6.89 -6.62 10.79
C HIS A 67 6.23 -7.85 11.44
N ARG A 68 6.07 -8.95 10.70
CA ARG A 68 5.44 -10.20 11.19
C ARG A 68 6.24 -10.94 12.25
N ASN A 69 7.54 -10.67 12.34
CA ASN A 69 8.48 -11.36 13.23
C ASN A 69 9.14 -10.41 14.23
N ILE A 70 8.47 -9.33 14.66
CA ILE A 70 8.92 -8.60 15.85
C ILE A 70 8.84 -9.62 17.00
N PRO A 71 9.97 -10.08 17.56
CA PRO A 71 9.93 -11.04 18.64
C PRO A 71 9.07 -10.42 19.74
N ASN A 72 8.08 -11.17 20.23
CA ASN A 72 7.29 -10.74 21.38
C ASN A 72 8.28 -10.25 22.44
N LEU A 73 8.28 -8.94 22.73
CA LEU A 73 8.96 -8.42 23.91
C LEU A 73 8.19 -8.96 25.12
N THR A 74 8.51 -10.19 25.50
CA THR A 74 8.18 -10.79 26.79
C THR A 74 9.42 -10.78 27.66
#